data_AF-A0A2B4S753-F1
#
_entry.id   AF-A0A2B4S753-F1
#
_cell.length_a   1.000
_cell.length_b   1.000
_cell.length_c   1.000
_cell.angle_alpha   90.00
_cell.angle_beta   90.00
_cell.angle_gamma   90.00
#
_symmetry.space_group_name_H-M   'P 1'
#
loop_
_entity.id
_entity.type
_entity.pdbx_description
1 polymer ?
#
loop_
_entity_poly.entity_id
_entity_poly.type
_entity_poly.pdbx_seq_one_letter_code
_entity_poly.pdbx_strand_id
1 'polypeptide(L)'
;MEDKHREILRKYRDAFLKDLEPLKVINRLDFLDDDDRDQVKAQKTRSKQAEELLDMLPRKGPDAFHGFITALYSGSQKFLARPLIKASGMEESHFSKDDEVGMTTEHKKVLRTSCNQLSSISIEKLVPLLPKLLDERDKQELQNTRKPSYDRVQMLLTEILPKKGPEAFQCFVEALKRIDPPKAEQLLIKSEMKGSSNGEESLTSTVPVQETSSNYTLASPVQDVLDDQHKLLEEFCTRMDKEVLGNGWKRLCKELGLPDEAESFVEKECGSPTFSVIKGWISHNGRSATIQTLLDAINRSQRKDCVAYLLKPLNLNGDVVDSPVTDLTKKFDRLSPREVKCFGDLTFQEASYITDKLGPSSRELLKSELEKEPKLSGKTLPDMMTQSKNYPIRRYTNLITGGERPSVVQLFREVLPTQKGVIGPLLSPDTFVRDIRYSCRRNLTRNLCADDSWKALAEKLGMDNTTIQYLDNRRVENPADEVLRHWEVKAYSTVGTLYDILVDLERPLIADLL
;
A
#
# COMPACT_ATOMS: atom_id res chain seq x y z
N MET A 1 17.70 -8.32 20.14
CA MET A 1 18.39 -9.62 20.06
C MET A 1 19.64 -9.53 20.92
N GLU A 2 19.94 -10.55 21.73
CA GLU A 2 21.14 -10.57 22.59
C GLU A 2 22.44 -10.73 21.80
N ASP A 3 23.56 -10.26 22.36
CA ASP A 3 24.88 -10.34 21.70
C ASP A 3 25.31 -11.77 21.42
N LYS A 4 25.01 -12.70 22.33
CA LYS A 4 25.25 -14.14 22.13
C LYS A 4 24.55 -14.67 20.86
N HIS A 5 23.32 -14.21 20.58
CA HIS A 5 22.57 -14.61 19.39
C HIS A 5 23.18 -14.03 18.10
N ARG A 6 23.66 -12.78 18.17
CA ARG A 6 24.35 -12.12 17.04
C ARG A 6 25.65 -12.84 16.70
N GLU A 7 26.41 -13.27 17.71
CA GLU A 7 27.66 -13.99 17.52
C GLU A 7 27.44 -15.39 16.93
N ILE A 8 26.40 -16.09 17.36
CA ILE A 8 25.96 -17.35 16.75
C ILE A 8 25.61 -17.15 15.27
N LEU A 9 24.77 -16.16 14.94
CA LEU A 9 24.42 -15.89 13.53
C LEU A 9 25.65 -15.58 12.68
N ARG A 10 26.63 -14.84 13.23
CA ARG A 10 27.90 -14.56 12.54
C ARG A 10 28.71 -15.83 12.30
N LYS A 11 28.81 -16.72 13.29
CA LYS A 11 29.54 -17.99 13.19
C LYS A 11 28.97 -18.94 12.14
N TYR A 12 27.65 -18.99 12.01
CA TYR A 12 26.98 -19.88 11.05
C TYR A 12 26.67 -19.22 9.70
N ARG A 13 27.05 -17.94 9.50
CA ARG A 13 26.65 -17.14 8.33
C ARG A 13 26.96 -17.81 7.00
N ASP A 14 28.14 -18.39 6.84
CA ASP A 14 28.55 -19.06 5.60
C ASP A 14 27.67 -20.27 5.26
N ALA A 15 27.29 -21.06 6.28
CA ALA A 15 26.39 -22.19 6.10
C ALA A 15 24.99 -21.72 5.68
N PHE A 16 24.49 -20.63 6.27
CA PHE A 16 23.22 -20.03 5.86
C PHE A 16 23.27 -19.47 4.45
N LEU A 17 24.32 -18.75 4.06
CA LEU A 17 24.44 -18.24 2.69
C LEU A 17 24.44 -19.36 1.65
N LYS A 18 24.97 -20.54 1.99
CA LYS A 18 24.98 -21.71 1.10
C LYS A 18 23.63 -22.43 1.01
N ASP A 19 22.94 -22.62 2.13
CA ASP A 19 21.84 -23.59 2.20
C ASP A 19 20.47 -22.99 2.56
N LEU A 20 20.42 -21.74 3.05
CA LEU A 20 19.15 -21.07 3.40
C LEU A 20 18.32 -20.77 2.15
N GLU A 21 17.03 -21.09 2.19
CA GLU A 21 16.03 -20.66 1.24
C GLU A 21 15.12 -19.59 1.89
N PRO A 22 15.42 -18.30 1.73
CA PRO A 22 14.75 -17.22 2.47
C PRO A 22 13.26 -17.14 2.18
N LEU A 23 12.86 -17.31 0.92
CA LEU A 23 11.45 -17.21 0.49
C LEU A 23 10.54 -18.27 1.14
N LYS A 24 11.09 -19.42 1.55
CA LYS A 24 10.33 -20.47 2.26
C LYS A 24 10.12 -20.15 3.75
N VAL A 25 10.91 -19.25 4.31
CA VAL A 25 10.90 -18.88 5.74
C VAL A 25 10.23 -17.53 5.96
N ILE A 26 10.41 -16.61 5.01
CA ILE A 26 10.10 -15.19 5.21
C ILE A 26 8.63 -14.91 5.54
N ASN A 27 7.70 -15.69 4.98
CA ASN A 27 6.27 -15.54 5.25
C ASN A 27 5.87 -15.99 6.67
N ARG A 28 6.75 -16.69 7.38
CA ARG A 28 6.55 -17.21 8.73
C ARG A 28 7.26 -16.38 9.82
N LEU A 29 7.94 -15.32 9.41
CA LEU A 29 8.62 -14.41 10.33
C LEU A 29 7.66 -13.28 10.67
N ASP A 30 6.92 -13.42 11.77
CA ASP A 30 5.87 -12.47 12.17
C ASP A 30 6.42 -11.09 12.57
N PHE A 31 7.70 -11.03 12.95
CA PHE A 31 8.38 -9.77 13.28
C PHE A 31 8.84 -8.97 12.05
N LEU A 32 8.69 -9.51 10.84
CA LEU A 32 8.95 -8.79 9.59
C LEU A 32 7.64 -8.17 9.09
N ASP A 33 7.67 -6.88 8.77
CA ASP A 33 6.54 -6.23 8.09
C ASP A 33 6.56 -6.55 6.58
N ASP A 34 5.57 -6.06 5.84
CA ASP A 34 5.50 -6.30 4.40
C ASP A 34 6.67 -5.65 3.64
N ASP A 35 7.18 -4.52 4.13
CA ASP A 35 8.28 -3.77 3.53
C ASP A 35 9.60 -4.54 3.64
N ASP A 36 9.86 -5.15 4.81
CA ASP A 36 10.96 -6.07 5.06
C ASP A 36 10.91 -7.29 4.15
N ARG A 37 9.71 -7.85 3.98
CA ARG A 37 9.50 -9.03 3.13
C ARG A 37 9.81 -8.68 1.68
N ASP A 38 9.41 -7.51 1.23
CA ASP A 38 9.67 -7.02 -0.11
C ASP A 38 11.15 -6.67 -0.33
N GLN A 39 11.85 -6.15 0.68
CA GLN A 39 13.30 -5.92 0.64
C GLN A 39 14.08 -7.19 0.35
N VAL A 40 13.76 -8.28 1.05
CA VAL A 40 14.39 -9.58 0.81
C VAL A 40 13.98 -10.15 -0.55
N LYS A 41 12.68 -10.14 -0.90
CA LYS A 41 12.18 -10.67 -2.17
C LYS A 41 12.78 -9.96 -3.39
N ALA A 42 13.11 -8.68 -3.27
CA ALA A 42 13.69 -7.90 -4.36
C ALA A 42 15.10 -8.33 -4.76
N GLN A 43 15.82 -9.09 -3.92
CA GLN A 43 17.15 -9.56 -4.25
C GLN A 43 17.11 -10.66 -5.32
N LYS A 44 18.00 -10.57 -6.32
CA LYS A 44 17.99 -11.46 -7.52
C LYS A 44 18.34 -12.92 -7.24
N THR A 45 19.23 -13.15 -6.28
CA THR A 45 19.78 -14.49 -6.04
C THR A 45 19.40 -14.97 -4.64
N ARG A 46 19.19 -16.27 -4.47
CA ARG A 46 18.96 -16.90 -3.17
C ARG A 46 20.00 -16.49 -2.13
N SER A 47 21.27 -16.40 -2.53
CA SER A 47 22.36 -16.01 -1.64
C SER A 47 22.26 -14.55 -1.20
N LYS A 48 21.92 -13.63 -2.11
CA LYS A 48 21.67 -12.22 -1.75
C LYS A 48 20.41 -12.03 -0.91
N GLN A 49 19.35 -12.79 -1.20
CA GLN A 49 18.16 -12.85 -0.34
C GLN A 49 18.52 -13.33 1.08
N ALA A 50 19.41 -14.33 1.19
CA ALA A 50 19.83 -14.87 2.48
C ALA A 50 20.69 -13.87 3.24
N GLU A 51 21.62 -13.20 2.55
CA GLU A 51 22.45 -12.13 3.11
C GLU A 51 21.58 -11.00 3.67
N GLU A 52 20.65 -10.49 2.87
CA GLU A 52 19.75 -9.40 3.26
C GLU A 52 18.89 -9.77 4.48
N LEU A 53 18.33 -10.99 4.49
CA LEU A 53 17.57 -11.48 5.63
C LEU A 53 18.44 -11.55 6.90
N LEU A 54 19.65 -12.11 6.80
CA LEU A 54 20.57 -12.24 7.94
C LEU A 54 21.06 -10.89 8.48
N ASP A 55 21.20 -9.88 7.62
CA ASP A 55 21.57 -8.51 8.03
C ASP A 55 20.43 -7.74 8.68
N MET A 56 19.20 -8.14 8.42
CA MET A 56 18.01 -7.55 9.02
C MET A 56 17.72 -8.13 10.42
N LEU A 57 17.93 -9.43 10.62
CA LEU A 57 17.59 -10.13 11.88
C LEU A 57 18.11 -9.43 13.17
N PRO A 58 19.37 -8.95 13.26
CA PRO A 58 19.87 -8.32 14.49
C PRO A 58 19.15 -7.04 14.91
N ARG A 59 18.39 -6.43 13.98
CA ARG A 59 17.71 -5.14 14.15
C ARG A 59 16.23 -5.27 14.53
N LYS A 60 15.61 -6.44 14.35
CA LYS A 60 14.16 -6.64 14.50
C LYS A 60 13.66 -6.93 15.92
N GLY A 61 14.48 -6.66 16.93
CA GLY A 61 14.08 -6.78 18.33
C GLY A 61 14.59 -8.05 19.05
N PRO A 62 14.21 -8.24 20.32
CA PRO A 62 14.67 -9.35 21.17
C PRO A 62 14.30 -10.73 20.63
N ASP A 63 13.07 -10.87 20.13
CA ASP A 63 12.48 -12.17 19.74
C ASP A 63 12.85 -12.62 18.33
N ALA A 64 13.50 -11.78 17.54
CA ALA A 64 13.83 -12.06 16.14
C ALA A 64 14.66 -13.34 15.97
N PHE A 65 15.58 -13.64 16.91
CA PHE A 65 16.36 -14.87 16.87
C PHE A 65 15.50 -16.11 17.11
N HIS A 66 14.64 -16.07 18.12
CA HIS A 66 13.74 -17.18 18.44
C HIS A 66 12.72 -17.40 17.32
N GLY A 67 12.08 -16.32 16.84
CA GLY A 67 11.16 -16.37 15.70
C GLY A 67 11.82 -16.92 14.43
N PHE A 68 13.08 -16.58 14.18
CA PHE A 68 13.83 -17.13 13.05
C PHE A 68 14.08 -18.63 13.19
N ILE A 69 14.50 -19.12 14.37
CA ILE A 69 14.66 -20.56 14.63
C ILE A 69 13.32 -21.28 14.49
N THR A 70 12.24 -20.76 15.07
CA THR A 70 10.90 -21.33 14.95
C THR A 70 10.48 -21.45 13.49
N ALA A 71 10.67 -20.40 12.69
CA ALA A 71 10.31 -20.43 11.27
C ALA A 71 11.11 -21.46 10.46
N LEU A 72 12.40 -21.66 10.79
CA LEU A 72 13.24 -22.72 10.20
C LEU A 72 12.80 -24.11 10.65
N TYR A 73 12.50 -24.28 11.93
CA TYR A 73 12.17 -25.55 12.57
C TYR A 73 10.76 -26.05 12.22
N SER A 74 9.78 -25.15 12.16
CA SER A 74 8.44 -25.44 11.63
C SER A 74 8.45 -25.53 10.09
N GLY A 75 9.50 -25.02 9.46
CA GLY A 75 9.77 -25.06 8.03
C GLY A 75 10.30 -26.39 7.50
N SER A 76 10.53 -26.43 6.19
CA SER A 76 11.26 -27.52 5.52
C SER A 76 12.77 -27.46 5.77
N GLN A 77 13.25 -26.51 6.58
CA GLN A 77 14.68 -26.20 6.78
C GLN A 77 15.16 -26.49 8.21
N LYS A 78 14.62 -27.53 8.83
CA LYS A 78 14.95 -27.96 10.20
C LYS A 78 16.44 -28.20 10.43
N PHE A 79 17.15 -28.65 9.39
CA PHE A 79 18.59 -28.91 9.43
C PHE A 79 19.43 -27.67 9.70
N LEU A 80 18.92 -26.47 9.37
CA LEU A 80 19.56 -25.18 9.68
C LEU A 80 19.21 -24.67 11.08
N ALA A 81 18.05 -25.06 11.62
CA ALA A 81 17.63 -24.68 12.97
C ALA A 81 18.44 -25.42 14.05
N ARG A 82 18.70 -26.72 13.87
CA ARG A 82 19.38 -27.57 14.87
C ARG A 82 20.74 -27.05 15.34
N PRO A 83 21.66 -26.62 14.44
CA PRO A 83 22.93 -26.03 14.86
C PRO A 83 22.76 -24.76 15.69
N LEU A 84 21.76 -23.93 15.38
CA LEU A 84 21.47 -22.71 16.12
C LEU A 84 20.94 -23.02 17.53
N ILE A 85 19.97 -23.94 17.64
CA ILE A 85 19.38 -24.40 18.91
C ILE A 85 20.48 -24.94 19.83
N LYS A 86 21.37 -25.79 19.30
CA LYS A 86 22.49 -26.34 20.05
C LYS A 86 23.50 -25.27 20.49
N ALA A 87 23.79 -24.31 19.62
CA ALA A 87 24.74 -23.24 19.91
C ALA A 87 24.18 -22.19 20.90
N SER A 88 22.87 -21.98 20.91
CA SER A 88 22.21 -21.06 21.83
C SER A 88 21.86 -21.68 23.19
N GLY A 89 22.03 -23.00 23.36
CA GLY A 89 21.66 -23.72 24.57
C GLY A 89 20.15 -23.82 24.78
N MET A 90 19.35 -23.67 23.71
CA MET A 90 17.91 -23.81 23.77
C MET A 90 17.51 -25.28 23.65
N GLU A 91 16.40 -25.68 24.28
CA GLU A 91 15.85 -27.03 24.08
C GLU A 91 15.07 -27.12 22.76
N GLU A 92 15.26 -28.21 22.01
CA GLU A 92 14.57 -28.47 20.74
C GLU A 92 13.04 -28.61 20.93
N SER A 93 12.61 -28.94 22.16
CA SER A 93 11.21 -29.00 22.61
C SER A 93 10.46 -27.67 22.47
N HIS A 94 11.13 -26.52 22.68
CA HIS A 94 10.51 -25.19 22.60
C HIS A 94 10.04 -24.81 21.19
N PHE A 95 10.66 -25.38 20.17
CA PHE A 95 10.37 -25.11 18.76
C PHE A 95 9.45 -26.17 18.16
N SER A 96 9.29 -27.30 18.86
CA SER A 96 8.34 -28.36 18.54
C SER A 96 6.94 -27.98 19.03
N LYS A 97 6.46 -26.79 18.66
CA LYS A 97 5.05 -26.47 18.78
C LYS A 97 4.32 -27.23 17.67
N ASP A 98 3.84 -28.42 17.97
CA ASP A 98 2.55 -28.81 17.39
C ASP A 98 1.54 -27.82 17.96
N ASP A 99 1.31 -26.74 17.23
CA ASP A 99 0.36 -25.70 17.62
C ASP A 99 -1.04 -26.34 17.77
N GLU A 100 -1.49 -26.45 19.02
CA GLU A 100 -2.86 -26.74 19.49
C GLU A 100 -3.85 -25.62 19.10
N VAL A 101 -3.84 -25.19 17.83
CA VAL A 101 -4.81 -24.23 17.26
C VAL A 101 -5.51 -24.83 16.03
N GLY A 102 -5.34 -26.12 15.75
CA GLY A 102 -5.96 -26.77 14.62
C GLY A 102 -6.15 -28.27 14.76
N MET A 103 -6.89 -28.82 13.80
CA MET A 103 -7.18 -30.25 13.64
C MET A 103 -5.94 -31.14 13.86
N THR A 104 -6.10 -32.31 14.48
CA THR A 104 -5.00 -33.26 14.77
C THR A 104 -4.22 -33.64 13.51
N THR A 105 -2.95 -34.01 13.68
CA THR A 105 -2.07 -34.45 12.58
C THR A 105 -2.64 -35.66 11.82
N GLU A 106 -3.32 -36.53 12.55
CA GLU A 106 -4.01 -37.72 12.09
C GLU A 106 -5.18 -37.33 11.18
N HIS A 107 -6.08 -36.47 11.66
CA HIS A 107 -7.22 -35.98 10.90
C HIS A 107 -6.78 -35.20 9.65
N LYS A 108 -5.75 -34.34 9.76
CA LYS A 108 -5.14 -33.64 8.61
C LYS A 108 -4.62 -34.61 7.55
N LYS A 109 -3.96 -35.70 7.97
CA LYS A 109 -3.45 -36.74 7.07
C LYS A 109 -4.58 -37.51 6.38
N VAL A 110 -5.66 -37.81 7.11
CA VAL A 110 -6.86 -38.48 6.57
C VAL A 110 -7.55 -37.62 5.51
N LEU A 111 -7.68 -36.30 5.73
CA LEU A 111 -8.27 -35.38 4.74
C LEU A 111 -7.40 -35.26 3.47
N ARG A 112 -6.08 -35.13 3.61
CA ARG A 112 -5.15 -35.05 2.46
C ARG A 112 -5.18 -36.32 1.61
N THR A 113 -5.17 -37.48 2.24
CA THR A 113 -5.18 -38.78 1.54
C THR A 113 -6.53 -39.11 0.93
N SER A 114 -7.62 -38.53 1.44
CA SER A 114 -8.98 -38.74 0.94
C SER A 114 -9.45 -37.66 -0.05
N CYS A 115 -8.63 -36.64 -0.33
CA CYS A 115 -8.98 -35.52 -1.22
C CYS A 115 -9.48 -35.97 -2.60
N ASN A 116 -8.83 -36.97 -3.21
CA ASN A 116 -9.23 -37.51 -4.50
C ASN A 116 -10.59 -38.22 -4.46
N GLN A 117 -10.95 -38.86 -3.35
CA GLN A 117 -12.22 -39.57 -3.17
C GLN A 117 -13.38 -38.63 -2.85
N LEU A 118 -13.06 -37.50 -2.23
CA LEU A 118 -14.00 -36.44 -1.82
C LEU A 118 -14.23 -35.39 -2.92
N SER A 119 -13.39 -35.40 -3.96
CA SER A 119 -13.44 -34.43 -5.06
C SER A 119 -14.78 -34.34 -5.82
N SER A 120 -15.58 -35.41 -5.82
CA SER A 120 -16.90 -35.46 -6.46
C SER A 120 -18.05 -34.96 -5.57
N ILE A 121 -17.76 -34.45 -4.37
CA ILE A 121 -18.78 -33.90 -3.46
C ILE A 121 -19.22 -32.51 -3.94
N SER A 122 -20.53 -32.26 -3.89
CA SER A 122 -21.08 -30.93 -4.15
C SER A 122 -20.85 -30.03 -2.94
N ILE A 123 -19.98 -29.03 -3.12
CA ILE A 123 -19.66 -28.00 -2.13
C ILE A 123 -20.88 -27.15 -1.81
N GLU A 124 -21.75 -26.95 -2.80
CA GLU A 124 -22.97 -26.15 -2.69
C GLU A 124 -23.93 -26.75 -1.66
N LYS A 125 -23.92 -28.07 -1.49
CA LYS A 125 -24.68 -28.78 -0.45
C LYS A 125 -23.94 -28.81 0.89
N LEU A 126 -22.60 -28.81 0.87
CA LEU A 126 -21.74 -29.00 2.04
C LEU A 126 -21.52 -27.72 2.85
N VAL A 127 -21.29 -26.59 2.20
CA VAL A 127 -21.04 -25.29 2.84
C VAL A 127 -22.18 -24.85 3.77
N PRO A 128 -23.47 -24.98 3.39
CA PRO A 128 -24.59 -24.65 4.28
C PRO A 128 -24.66 -25.49 5.56
N LEU A 129 -24.04 -26.67 5.57
CA LEU A 129 -24.01 -27.58 6.73
C LEU A 129 -22.82 -27.31 7.67
N LEU A 130 -21.93 -26.37 7.34
CA LEU A 130 -20.74 -26.02 8.14
C LEU A 130 -20.75 -24.57 8.69
N PRO A 131 -21.88 -24.04 9.20
CA PRO A 131 -21.98 -22.63 9.61
C PRO A 131 -21.14 -22.29 10.85
N LYS A 132 -20.85 -23.28 11.72
CA LYS A 132 -20.03 -23.10 12.93
C LYS A 132 -18.52 -23.09 12.65
N LEU A 133 -18.09 -23.54 11.46
CA LEU A 133 -16.67 -23.70 11.11
C LEU A 133 -16.18 -22.70 10.06
N LEU A 134 -17.07 -22.28 9.16
CA LEU A 134 -16.73 -21.40 8.05
C LEU A 134 -17.21 -19.99 8.35
N ASP A 135 -16.30 -19.02 8.30
CA ASP A 135 -16.67 -17.61 8.35
C ASP A 135 -17.19 -17.14 6.97
N GLU A 136 -17.72 -15.93 6.89
CA GLU A 136 -18.29 -15.41 5.63
C GLU A 136 -17.24 -15.28 4.51
N ARG A 137 -15.96 -15.13 4.86
CA ARG A 137 -14.87 -15.07 3.88
C ARG A 137 -14.60 -16.45 3.30
N ASP A 138 -14.54 -17.50 4.13
CA ASP A 138 -14.38 -18.88 3.68
C ASP A 138 -15.54 -19.31 2.77
N LYS A 139 -16.77 -18.94 3.14
CA LYS A 139 -17.97 -19.25 2.35
C LYS A 139 -17.93 -18.59 0.98
N GLN A 140 -17.56 -17.30 0.92
CA GLN A 140 -17.39 -16.57 -0.34
C GLN A 140 -16.30 -17.20 -1.22
N GLU A 141 -15.20 -17.66 -0.62
CA GLU A 141 -14.13 -18.30 -1.39
C GLU A 141 -14.54 -19.68 -1.93
N LEU A 142 -15.30 -20.45 -1.16
CA LEU A 142 -15.82 -21.77 -1.54
C LEU A 142 -17.02 -21.71 -2.49
N GLN A 143 -17.74 -20.60 -2.52
CA GLN A 143 -18.87 -20.36 -3.44
C GLN A 143 -18.43 -19.66 -4.73
N ASN A 144 -17.17 -19.26 -4.86
CA ASN A 144 -16.64 -18.62 -6.06
C ASN A 144 -16.64 -19.59 -7.27
N THR A 145 -17.64 -19.46 -8.15
CA THR A 145 -17.83 -20.31 -9.33
C THR A 145 -16.75 -20.11 -10.42
N ARG A 146 -15.84 -19.14 -10.27
CA ARG A 146 -14.65 -19.02 -11.13
C ARG A 146 -13.65 -20.16 -10.92
N LYS A 147 -13.67 -20.85 -9.76
CA LYS A 147 -12.83 -22.01 -9.47
C LYS A 147 -13.60 -23.32 -9.72
N PRO A 148 -12.99 -24.33 -10.37
CA PRO A 148 -13.57 -25.67 -10.51
C PRO A 148 -14.01 -26.28 -9.17
N SER A 149 -15.06 -27.13 -9.18
CA SER A 149 -15.54 -27.80 -7.96
C SER A 149 -14.45 -28.60 -7.24
N TYR A 150 -13.58 -29.28 -8.00
CA TYR A 150 -12.43 -30.02 -7.47
C TYR A 150 -11.50 -29.13 -6.61
N ASP A 151 -11.09 -27.99 -7.16
CA ASP A 151 -10.15 -27.07 -6.51
C ASP A 151 -10.76 -26.47 -5.24
N ARG A 152 -12.05 -26.20 -5.26
CA ARG A 152 -12.79 -25.68 -4.10
C ARG A 152 -12.90 -26.75 -2.99
N VAL A 153 -13.09 -28.03 -3.35
CA VAL A 153 -13.10 -29.15 -2.36
C VAL A 153 -11.69 -29.30 -1.78
N GLN A 154 -10.67 -29.26 -2.63
CA GLN A 154 -9.28 -29.34 -2.19
C GLN A 154 -8.92 -28.19 -1.25
N MET A 155 -9.33 -26.97 -1.56
CA MET A 155 -9.12 -25.78 -0.73
C MET A 155 -9.79 -25.94 0.65
N LEU A 156 -11.03 -26.44 0.70
CA LEU A 156 -11.72 -26.75 1.96
C LEU A 156 -10.92 -27.77 2.80
N LEU A 157 -10.48 -28.87 2.18
CA LEU A 157 -9.84 -30.00 2.88
C LEU A 157 -8.40 -29.72 3.31
N THR A 158 -7.66 -28.89 2.56
CA THR A 158 -6.22 -28.72 2.74
C THR A 158 -5.82 -27.38 3.33
N GLU A 159 -6.64 -26.34 3.16
CA GLU A 159 -6.29 -24.98 3.58
C GLU A 159 -7.22 -24.40 4.65
N ILE A 160 -8.53 -24.71 4.58
CA ILE A 160 -9.54 -24.13 5.47
C ILE A 160 -9.73 -25.01 6.72
N LEU A 161 -10.23 -26.24 6.59
CA LEU A 161 -10.54 -27.12 7.73
C LEU A 161 -9.35 -27.36 8.69
N PRO A 162 -8.10 -27.55 8.21
CA PRO A 162 -6.95 -27.75 9.10
C PRO A 162 -6.68 -26.61 10.09
N LYS A 163 -7.26 -25.41 9.86
CA LYS A 163 -7.10 -24.19 10.66
C LYS A 163 -8.29 -23.89 11.58
N LYS A 164 -9.37 -24.69 11.55
CA LYS A 164 -10.63 -24.40 12.27
C LYS A 164 -10.77 -25.12 13.62
N GLY A 165 -9.65 -25.49 14.25
CA GLY A 165 -9.63 -26.14 15.57
C GLY A 165 -9.81 -27.67 15.55
N PRO A 166 -9.79 -28.32 16.73
CA PRO A 166 -9.79 -29.78 16.88
C PRO A 166 -11.12 -30.45 16.47
N GLU A 167 -12.24 -29.76 16.70
CA GLU A 167 -13.61 -30.25 16.41
C GLU A 167 -13.97 -30.21 14.91
N ALA A 168 -13.18 -29.50 14.11
CA ALA A 168 -13.46 -29.26 12.70
C ALA A 168 -13.63 -30.55 11.87
N PHE A 169 -12.89 -31.61 12.25
CA PHE A 169 -12.96 -32.89 11.57
C PHE A 169 -14.31 -33.57 11.82
N GLN A 170 -14.78 -33.57 13.07
CA GLN A 170 -16.04 -34.20 13.45
C GLN A 170 -17.23 -33.47 12.82
N CYS A 171 -17.22 -32.14 12.86
CA CYS A 171 -18.27 -31.33 12.22
C CYS A 171 -18.29 -31.51 10.70
N PHE A 172 -17.12 -31.64 10.06
CA PHE A 172 -17.03 -31.96 8.63
C PHE A 172 -17.62 -33.34 8.31
N VAL A 173 -17.27 -34.35 9.10
CA VAL A 173 -17.79 -35.71 8.94
C VAL A 173 -19.30 -35.76 9.14
N GLU A 174 -19.86 -35.07 10.13
CA GLU A 174 -21.32 -35.00 10.35
C GLU A 174 -22.06 -34.31 9.21
N ALA A 175 -21.49 -33.23 8.67
CA ALA A 175 -22.03 -32.60 7.46
C ALA A 175 -21.98 -33.55 6.25
N LEU A 176 -20.89 -34.31 6.12
CA LEU A 176 -20.72 -35.27 5.04
C LEU A 176 -21.68 -36.46 5.17
N LYS A 177 -21.99 -36.95 6.38
CA LYS A 177 -23.00 -38.00 6.61
C LYS A 177 -24.36 -37.64 6.03
N ARG A 178 -24.71 -36.35 5.99
CA ARG A 178 -25.98 -35.86 5.43
C ARG A 178 -26.00 -35.79 3.90
N ILE A 179 -24.83 -35.81 3.25
CA ILE A 179 -24.70 -35.63 1.79
C ILE A 179 -24.27 -36.92 1.10
N ASP A 180 -23.30 -37.63 1.69
CA ASP A 180 -22.70 -38.85 1.17
C ASP A 180 -22.28 -39.77 2.34
N PRO A 181 -23.24 -40.48 2.96
CA PRO A 181 -22.99 -41.36 4.11
C PRO A 181 -21.87 -42.39 3.87
N PRO A 182 -21.77 -43.07 2.71
CA PRO A 182 -20.70 -44.02 2.44
C PRO A 182 -19.30 -43.41 2.51
N LYS A 183 -19.10 -42.17 2.03
CA LYS A 183 -17.81 -41.49 2.13
C LYS A 183 -17.50 -41.00 3.53
N ALA A 184 -18.52 -40.62 4.29
CA ALA A 184 -18.37 -40.26 5.70
C ALA A 184 -17.93 -41.46 6.55
N GLU A 185 -18.54 -42.63 6.35
CA GLU A 185 -18.12 -43.87 7.03
C GLU A 185 -16.69 -44.29 6.64
N GLN A 186 -16.31 -44.16 5.37
CA GLN A 186 -14.93 -44.44 4.95
C GLN A 186 -13.91 -43.49 5.59
N LEU A 187 -14.26 -42.21 5.79
CA LEU A 187 -13.42 -41.25 6.49
C LEU A 187 -13.31 -41.58 7.98
N LEU A 188 -14.41 -41.98 8.62
CA LEU A 188 -14.44 -42.39 10.02
C LEU A 188 -13.62 -43.65 10.27
N ILE A 189 -13.76 -44.67 9.43
CA ILE A 189 -12.96 -45.90 9.55
C ILE A 189 -11.46 -45.57 9.42
N LYS A 190 -11.09 -44.66 8.52
CA LYS A 190 -9.69 -44.21 8.36
C LYS A 190 -9.18 -43.39 9.55
N SER A 191 -10.04 -42.66 10.27
CA SER A 191 -9.67 -41.93 11.48
C SER A 191 -9.68 -42.79 12.75
N GLU A 192 -10.63 -43.72 12.87
CA GLU A 192 -10.86 -44.58 14.04
C GLU A 192 -9.91 -45.78 14.11
N MET A 193 -9.25 -46.13 13.00
CA MET A 193 -8.16 -47.13 13.01
C MET A 193 -7.00 -46.76 13.96
N LYS A 194 -7.03 -45.61 14.65
CA LYS A 194 -6.06 -45.27 15.70
C LYS A 194 -6.58 -44.55 16.97
N GLY A 195 -7.88 -44.43 17.23
CA GLY A 195 -8.33 -43.83 18.49
C GLY A 195 -9.84 -43.78 18.70
N SER A 196 -10.34 -44.56 19.66
CA SER A 196 -11.69 -44.44 20.22
C SER A 196 -11.74 -43.39 21.34
N SER A 197 -12.74 -42.51 21.34
CA SER A 197 -13.83 -42.46 22.35
C SER A 197 -14.52 -41.08 22.43
N ASN A 198 -15.85 -41.09 22.24
CA ASN A 198 -16.94 -40.24 22.82
C ASN A 198 -16.86 -38.70 22.70
N GLY A 199 -17.89 -37.92 22.38
CA GLY A 199 -19.33 -38.09 22.12
C GLY A 199 -20.01 -36.70 22.21
N GLU A 200 -21.10 -36.51 21.42
CA GLU A 200 -22.26 -35.56 21.61
C GLU A 200 -22.03 -34.03 21.69
N GLU A 201 -22.92 -33.10 21.34
CA GLU A 201 -24.09 -32.95 20.47
C GLU A 201 -24.40 -31.43 20.35
N SER A 202 -25.22 -31.04 19.37
CA SER A 202 -26.24 -29.98 19.46
C SER A 202 -26.14 -28.68 18.61
N LEU A 203 -27.36 -28.30 18.20
CA LEU A 203 -27.83 -27.44 17.11
C LEU A 203 -28.02 -25.97 17.54
N THR A 204 -28.10 -25.04 16.58
CA THR A 204 -29.31 -24.22 16.27
C THR A 204 -29.03 -23.10 15.25
N SER A 205 -30.09 -22.80 14.48
CA SER A 205 -30.33 -21.79 13.42
C SER A 205 -30.25 -20.35 13.97
N THR A 206 -30.00 -19.25 13.22
CA THR A 206 -30.87 -18.63 12.18
C THR A 206 -30.16 -17.49 11.40
N VAL A 207 -30.70 -17.23 10.20
CA VAL A 207 -30.41 -16.36 9.01
C VAL A 207 -30.06 -14.86 9.24
N PRO A 208 -29.41 -14.17 8.26
CA PRO A 208 -29.90 -12.84 7.86
C PRO A 208 -29.97 -12.52 6.35
N VAL A 209 -30.67 -11.41 6.11
CA VAL A 209 -31.20 -10.78 4.89
C VAL A 209 -30.12 -10.14 3.98
N GLN A 210 -30.41 -10.09 2.67
CA GLN A 210 -29.57 -9.55 1.58
C GLN A 210 -29.71 -8.03 1.38
N GLU A 211 -28.62 -7.37 0.98
CA GLU A 211 -28.61 -6.15 0.15
C GLU A 211 -27.56 -6.30 -0.97
N THR A 212 -27.95 -5.91 -2.18
CA THR A 212 -27.23 -6.06 -3.46
C THR A 212 -26.54 -4.76 -3.90
N SER A 213 -25.41 -4.84 -4.61
CA SER A 213 -24.82 -3.70 -5.35
C SER A 213 -24.23 -4.15 -6.70
N SER A 214 -24.53 -3.40 -7.76
CA SER A 214 -24.22 -3.64 -9.18
C SER A 214 -22.93 -2.92 -9.64
N ASN A 215 -22.20 -3.46 -10.62
CA ASN A 215 -20.96 -2.88 -11.19
C ASN A 215 -21.10 -2.62 -12.72
N TYR A 216 -20.80 -1.40 -13.20
CA TYR A 216 -20.82 -1.00 -14.63
C TYR A 216 -19.45 -1.18 -15.31
N THR A 217 -19.40 -1.18 -16.66
CA THR A 217 -18.17 -1.26 -17.48
C THR A 217 -18.11 -0.07 -18.46
N LEU A 218 -16.94 0.30 -18.99
CA LEU A 218 -16.77 1.42 -19.96
C LEU A 218 -17.64 1.31 -21.24
N ALA A 219 -18.05 0.09 -21.60
CA ALA A 219 -18.94 -0.19 -22.72
C ALA A 219 -20.43 -0.09 -22.37
N SER A 220 -20.79 0.12 -21.09
CA SER A 220 -22.17 0.25 -20.66
C SER A 220 -22.81 1.51 -21.28
N PRO A 221 -24.07 1.42 -21.75
CA PRO A 221 -24.85 2.58 -22.17
C PRO A 221 -24.98 3.61 -21.04
N VAL A 222 -24.85 4.89 -21.38
CA VAL A 222 -25.07 5.99 -20.40
C VAL A 222 -26.51 6.01 -19.88
N GLN A 223 -27.46 5.47 -20.65
CA GLN A 223 -28.85 5.30 -20.23
C GLN A 223 -28.99 4.38 -19.00
N ASP A 224 -28.20 3.30 -18.92
CA ASP A 224 -28.27 2.36 -17.79
C ASP A 224 -27.75 3.02 -16.49
N VAL A 225 -26.79 3.94 -16.61
CA VAL A 225 -26.28 4.74 -15.49
C VAL A 225 -27.28 5.83 -15.08
N LEU A 226 -28.02 6.40 -16.04
CA LEU A 226 -29.10 7.35 -15.76
C LEU A 226 -30.24 6.71 -14.96
N ASP A 227 -30.60 5.47 -15.32
CA ASP A 227 -31.72 4.75 -14.71
C ASP A 227 -31.37 4.28 -13.27
N ASP A 228 -30.13 3.85 -13.03
CA ASP A 228 -29.72 3.30 -11.74
C ASP A 228 -29.08 4.33 -10.78
N GLN A 229 -28.47 5.42 -11.28
CA GLN A 229 -27.64 6.35 -10.49
C GLN A 229 -27.84 7.84 -10.87
N HIS A 230 -29.10 8.29 -11.01
CA HIS A 230 -29.46 9.67 -11.40
C HIS A 230 -28.72 10.80 -10.65
N LYS A 231 -28.43 10.64 -9.35
CA LYS A 231 -27.76 11.67 -8.52
C LYS A 231 -26.32 11.94 -8.93
N LEU A 232 -25.59 10.92 -9.42
CA LEU A 232 -24.21 11.09 -9.86
C LEU A 232 -24.12 11.99 -11.10
N LEU A 233 -25.07 11.82 -12.01
CA LEU A 233 -25.13 12.58 -13.24
C LEU A 233 -25.60 14.02 -13.00
N GLU A 234 -26.46 14.23 -12.00
CA GLU A 234 -26.88 15.56 -11.54
C GLU A 234 -25.70 16.39 -10.98
N GLU A 235 -24.82 15.77 -10.17
CA GLU A 235 -23.62 16.43 -9.65
C GLU A 235 -22.61 16.77 -10.76
N PHE A 236 -22.40 15.85 -11.69
CA PHE A 236 -21.58 16.07 -12.88
C PHE A 236 -22.09 17.26 -13.71
N CYS A 237 -23.39 17.26 -14.03
CA CYS A 237 -24.06 18.29 -14.81
C CYS A 237 -23.96 19.66 -14.13
N THR A 238 -24.22 19.73 -12.83
CA THR A 238 -24.10 20.97 -12.03
C THR A 238 -22.69 21.57 -12.11
N ARG A 239 -21.66 20.73 -12.17
CA ARG A 239 -20.26 21.17 -12.20
C ARG A 239 -19.79 21.56 -13.60
N MET A 240 -20.30 20.88 -14.63
CA MET A 240 -20.12 21.29 -16.02
C MET A 240 -20.73 22.67 -16.28
N ASP A 241 -21.91 22.94 -15.71
CA ASP A 241 -22.65 24.18 -15.88
C ASP A 241 -22.06 25.38 -15.09
N LYS A 242 -21.37 25.15 -13.96
CA LYS A 242 -20.78 26.19 -13.07
C LYS A 242 -19.55 26.94 -13.63
N GLU A 243 -19.23 26.80 -14.91
CA GLU A 243 -18.03 27.43 -15.49
C GLU A 243 -18.13 28.96 -15.50
N VAL A 244 -17.05 29.65 -15.11
CA VAL A 244 -16.93 31.12 -15.02
C VAL A 244 -17.24 31.83 -16.35
N LEU A 245 -17.11 31.13 -17.49
CA LEU A 245 -17.34 31.65 -18.84
C LEU A 245 -18.58 31.04 -19.55
N GLY A 246 -19.40 30.24 -18.85
CA GLY A 246 -20.74 29.82 -19.31
C GLY A 246 -20.82 28.90 -20.54
N ASN A 247 -19.70 28.46 -21.11
CA ASN A 247 -19.66 27.80 -22.44
C ASN A 247 -19.21 26.32 -22.42
N GLY A 248 -19.16 25.68 -21.26
CA GLY A 248 -18.70 24.28 -21.12
C GLY A 248 -19.60 23.27 -21.81
N TRP A 249 -20.92 23.41 -21.64
CA TRP A 249 -21.91 22.55 -22.26
C TRP A 249 -22.02 22.77 -23.78
N LYS A 250 -21.79 23.99 -24.29
CA LYS A 250 -21.76 24.30 -25.73
C LYS A 250 -20.62 23.57 -26.46
N ARG A 251 -19.43 23.55 -25.83
CA ARG A 251 -18.29 22.76 -26.33
C ARG A 251 -18.56 21.26 -26.30
N LEU A 252 -19.18 20.77 -25.24
CA LEU A 252 -19.59 19.37 -25.15
C LEU A 252 -20.62 19.00 -26.25
N CYS A 253 -21.61 19.87 -26.50
CA CYS A 253 -22.61 19.70 -27.55
C CYS A 253 -21.96 19.54 -28.94
N LYS A 254 -20.99 20.41 -29.25
CA LYS A 254 -20.22 20.37 -30.50
C LYS A 254 -19.38 19.10 -30.63
N GLU A 255 -18.70 18.67 -29.56
CA GLU A 255 -17.88 17.45 -29.56
C GLU A 255 -18.71 16.16 -29.63
N LEU A 256 -19.95 16.18 -29.14
CA LEU A 256 -20.90 15.07 -29.25
C LEU A 256 -21.59 15.01 -30.63
N GLY A 257 -21.36 15.99 -31.51
CA GLY A 257 -21.84 15.99 -32.90
C GLY A 257 -23.33 16.26 -33.06
N LEU A 258 -23.95 16.98 -32.11
CA LEU A 258 -25.35 17.40 -32.23
C LEU A 258 -25.49 18.56 -33.24
N PRO A 259 -26.61 18.66 -33.99
CA PRO A 259 -26.82 19.72 -34.97
C PRO A 259 -26.88 21.11 -34.32
N ASP A 260 -26.37 22.15 -35.00
CA ASP A 260 -26.29 23.53 -34.47
C ASP A 260 -27.66 24.10 -34.02
N GLU A 261 -28.75 23.56 -34.58
CA GLU A 261 -30.14 23.88 -34.21
C GLU A 261 -30.52 23.41 -32.79
N ALA A 262 -29.81 22.41 -32.25
CA ALA A 262 -30.04 21.84 -30.92
C ALA A 262 -29.64 22.80 -29.79
N GLU A 263 -28.69 23.72 -30.02
CA GLU A 263 -28.31 24.73 -29.03
C GLU A 263 -29.49 25.64 -28.66
N SER A 264 -30.33 25.97 -29.65
CA SER A 264 -31.52 26.82 -29.48
C SER A 264 -32.65 26.13 -28.70
N PHE A 265 -32.66 24.80 -28.67
CA PHE A 265 -33.63 23.98 -27.95
C PHE A 265 -33.20 23.82 -26.47
N VAL A 266 -31.90 23.60 -26.24
CA VAL A 266 -31.32 23.47 -24.89
C VAL A 266 -31.43 24.78 -24.10
N GLU A 267 -31.30 25.95 -24.74
CA GLU A 267 -31.48 27.25 -24.06
C GLU A 267 -32.93 27.54 -23.63
N LYS A 268 -33.92 26.80 -24.15
CA LYS A 268 -35.35 26.97 -23.82
C LYS A 268 -35.86 25.98 -22.78
N GLU A 269 -35.14 24.90 -22.50
CA GLU A 269 -35.52 23.93 -21.47
C GLU A 269 -35.18 24.43 -20.06
N CYS A 270 -36.12 24.30 -19.12
CA CYS A 270 -35.91 24.65 -17.72
C CYS A 270 -35.17 23.50 -17.01
N GLY A 271 -33.85 23.62 -16.82
CA GLY A 271 -33.01 22.58 -16.23
C GLY A 271 -31.50 22.80 -16.45
N SER A 272 -30.68 21.79 -16.14
CA SER A 272 -29.23 21.80 -16.44
C SER A 272 -28.99 21.68 -17.96
N PRO A 273 -28.33 22.67 -18.61
CA PRO A 273 -28.01 22.61 -20.03
C PRO A 273 -27.19 21.38 -20.41
N THR A 274 -26.22 20.99 -19.56
CA THR A 274 -25.41 19.78 -19.77
C THR A 274 -26.27 18.51 -19.77
N PHE A 275 -27.28 18.43 -18.89
CA PHE A 275 -28.17 17.27 -18.81
C PHE A 275 -29.05 17.14 -20.06
N SER A 276 -29.58 18.25 -20.57
CA SER A 276 -30.35 18.28 -21.82
C SER A 276 -29.50 17.88 -23.03
N VAL A 277 -28.24 18.31 -23.09
CA VAL A 277 -27.28 17.88 -24.13
C VAL A 277 -27.05 16.37 -24.09
N ILE A 278 -26.85 15.79 -22.90
CA ILE A 278 -26.64 14.34 -22.74
C ILE A 278 -27.90 13.55 -23.14
N LYS A 279 -29.09 14.00 -22.74
CA LYS A 279 -30.36 13.37 -23.16
C LYS A 279 -30.59 13.46 -24.67
N GLY A 280 -30.29 14.61 -25.27
CA GLY A 280 -30.37 14.81 -26.72
C GLY A 280 -29.40 13.89 -27.47
N TRP A 281 -28.17 13.77 -26.98
CA TRP A 281 -27.16 12.87 -27.52
C TRP A 281 -27.55 11.39 -27.39
N ILE A 282 -28.06 10.95 -26.24
CA ILE A 282 -28.55 9.57 -26.06
C ILE A 282 -29.73 9.28 -27.00
N SER A 283 -30.64 10.25 -27.18
CA SER A 283 -31.78 10.10 -28.08
C SER A 283 -31.35 10.00 -29.56
N HIS A 284 -30.27 10.68 -29.94
CA HIS A 284 -29.71 10.66 -31.29
C HIS A 284 -28.84 9.41 -31.57
N ASN A 285 -28.06 8.95 -30.58
CA ASN A 285 -27.06 7.89 -30.74
C ASN A 285 -27.48 6.52 -30.17
N GLY A 286 -28.57 6.44 -29.41
CA GLY A 286 -29.13 5.20 -28.86
C GLY A 286 -28.10 4.40 -28.06
N ARG A 287 -28.00 3.09 -28.31
CA ARG A 287 -27.07 2.17 -27.61
C ARG A 287 -25.58 2.43 -27.88
N SER A 288 -25.25 3.31 -28.84
CA SER A 288 -23.85 3.73 -29.10
C SER A 288 -23.38 4.88 -28.20
N ALA A 289 -24.30 5.48 -27.44
CA ALA A 289 -24.00 6.44 -26.39
C ALA A 289 -23.47 5.72 -25.12
N THR A 290 -22.19 5.34 -25.17
CA THR A 290 -21.50 4.60 -24.10
C THR A 290 -20.73 5.54 -23.17
N ILE A 291 -20.38 5.07 -21.98
CA ILE A 291 -19.56 5.84 -21.03
C ILE A 291 -18.22 6.26 -21.67
N GLN A 292 -17.60 5.38 -22.46
CA GLN A 292 -16.35 5.69 -23.17
C GLN A 292 -16.51 6.87 -24.14
N THR A 293 -17.57 6.89 -24.96
CA THR A 293 -17.77 7.96 -25.95
C THR A 293 -18.09 9.31 -25.29
N LEU A 294 -18.74 9.30 -24.13
CA LEU A 294 -18.94 10.49 -23.31
C LEU A 294 -17.62 11.01 -22.70
N LEU A 295 -16.77 10.12 -22.16
CA LEU A 295 -15.47 10.50 -21.59
C LEU A 295 -14.52 11.07 -22.63
N ASP A 296 -14.52 10.50 -23.84
CA ASP A 296 -13.71 11.00 -24.96
C ASP A 296 -14.15 12.41 -25.38
N ALA A 297 -15.45 12.68 -25.44
CA ALA A 297 -15.99 14.00 -25.74
C ALA A 297 -15.64 15.03 -24.63
N ILE A 298 -15.69 14.63 -23.35
CA ILE A 298 -15.29 15.51 -22.23
C ILE A 298 -13.78 15.81 -22.25
N ASN A 299 -12.95 14.82 -22.61
CA ASN A 299 -11.52 15.03 -22.76
C ASN A 299 -11.19 16.03 -23.89
N ARG A 300 -11.98 16.03 -24.98
CA ARG A 300 -11.85 16.96 -26.09
C ARG A 300 -12.43 18.35 -25.80
N SER A 301 -13.44 18.45 -24.92
CA SER A 301 -14.08 19.72 -24.56
C SER A 301 -13.25 20.61 -23.61
N GLN A 302 -11.99 20.25 -23.34
CA GLN A 302 -11.05 20.93 -22.43
C GLN A 302 -11.50 20.94 -20.95
N ARG A 303 -12.44 20.08 -20.56
CA ARG A 303 -12.97 19.93 -19.19
C ARG A 303 -12.56 18.59 -18.56
N LYS A 304 -11.25 18.30 -18.60
CA LYS A 304 -10.66 17.07 -18.04
C LYS A 304 -10.87 16.94 -16.52
N ASP A 305 -11.09 18.06 -15.84
CA ASP A 305 -11.46 18.13 -14.42
C ASP A 305 -12.78 17.40 -14.12
N CYS A 306 -13.71 17.37 -15.07
CA CYS A 306 -15.01 16.74 -14.93
C CYS A 306 -15.00 15.22 -15.15
N VAL A 307 -13.95 14.68 -15.77
CA VAL A 307 -13.77 13.25 -16.06
C VAL A 307 -13.68 12.43 -14.77
N ALA A 308 -12.99 12.95 -13.75
CA ALA A 308 -12.84 12.30 -12.46
C ALA A 308 -14.17 12.07 -11.73
N TYR A 309 -15.19 12.89 -12.00
CA TYR A 309 -16.51 12.79 -11.37
C TYR A 309 -17.40 11.71 -11.99
N LEU A 310 -17.09 11.27 -13.22
CA LEU A 310 -17.73 10.10 -13.82
C LEU A 310 -16.94 8.81 -13.52
N LEU A 311 -15.60 8.86 -13.52
CA LEU A 311 -14.76 7.67 -13.31
C LEU A 311 -14.71 7.20 -11.85
N LYS A 312 -14.63 8.13 -10.88
CA LYS A 312 -14.48 7.80 -9.45
C LYS A 312 -15.69 7.05 -8.87
N PRO A 313 -16.95 7.42 -9.17
CA PRO A 313 -18.11 6.68 -8.69
C PRO A 313 -18.34 5.35 -9.41
N LEU A 314 -17.93 5.23 -10.68
CA LEU A 314 -18.13 4.04 -11.49
C LEU A 314 -17.00 3.01 -11.36
N ASN A 315 -15.95 3.33 -10.59
CA ASN A 315 -14.79 2.46 -10.31
C ASN A 315 -14.07 1.96 -11.58
N LEU A 316 -14.05 2.80 -12.63
CA LEU A 316 -13.41 2.49 -13.91
C LEU A 316 -12.00 3.10 -13.93
N ASN A 317 -10.96 2.26 -13.83
CA ASN A 317 -9.56 2.67 -13.97
C ASN A 317 -9.20 2.75 -15.46
N GLY A 318 -9.06 3.96 -15.99
CA GLY A 318 -8.52 4.20 -17.34
C GLY A 318 -7.07 4.68 -17.26
N ASP A 319 -6.14 3.90 -17.82
CA ASP A 319 -4.76 4.32 -18.09
C ASP A 319 -4.75 5.55 -19.01
N VAL A 320 -4.28 6.69 -18.49
CA VAL A 320 -4.07 7.90 -19.28
C VAL A 320 -2.65 7.86 -19.85
N VAL A 321 -2.57 7.61 -21.15
CA VAL A 321 -1.36 7.65 -21.98
C VAL A 321 -0.93 9.11 -22.23
N ASP A 322 0.38 9.25 -22.41
CA ASP A 322 1.25 10.43 -22.50
C ASP A 322 0.78 11.72 -23.21
N SER A 323 1.44 12.78 -22.76
CA SER A 323 1.44 14.21 -23.09
C SER A 323 1.55 14.60 -24.59
N PRO A 324 1.31 15.88 -24.97
CA PRO A 324 2.38 16.90 -24.82
C PRO A 324 1.95 18.22 -24.17
N VAL A 325 2.74 18.58 -23.15
CA VAL A 325 2.98 19.90 -22.58
C VAL A 325 3.67 20.79 -23.62
N THR A 326 2.98 21.81 -24.16
CA THR A 326 3.66 22.91 -24.86
C THR A 326 3.04 24.30 -24.71
N ASP A 327 1.88 24.49 -24.07
CA ASP A 327 1.24 25.82 -23.97
C ASP A 327 1.26 26.48 -22.57
N LEU A 328 1.72 25.77 -21.53
CA LEU A 328 1.80 26.32 -20.18
C LEU A 328 3.14 27.00 -19.85
N THR A 329 4.20 26.71 -20.60
CA THR A 329 5.54 27.25 -20.32
C THR A 329 5.65 28.75 -20.64
N LYS A 330 4.88 29.27 -21.60
CA LYS A 330 4.93 30.69 -21.99
C LYS A 330 4.26 31.66 -21.00
N LYS A 331 3.53 31.15 -20.00
CA LYS A 331 2.96 31.97 -18.91
C LYS A 331 3.79 31.94 -17.61
N PHE A 332 4.72 31.01 -17.47
CA PHE A 332 5.50 30.83 -16.24
C PHE A 332 6.75 31.74 -16.18
N ASP A 333 7.25 32.21 -17.32
CA ASP A 333 8.45 33.07 -17.40
C ASP A 333 8.26 34.51 -16.87
N ARG A 334 7.11 34.86 -16.30
CA ARG A 334 6.81 36.24 -15.84
C ARG A 334 6.83 36.47 -14.34
N LEU A 335 7.10 35.45 -13.52
CA LEU A 335 7.22 35.62 -12.08
C LEU A 335 8.49 34.93 -11.61
N SER A 336 9.51 35.70 -11.27
CA SER A 336 10.62 35.19 -10.47
C SER A 336 10.05 34.46 -9.25
N PRO A 337 10.44 33.21 -8.97
CA PRO A 337 9.90 32.47 -7.84
C PRO A 337 10.15 33.27 -6.56
N ARG A 338 9.10 33.63 -5.83
CA ARG A 338 9.22 34.19 -4.47
C ARG A 338 9.95 33.17 -3.63
N GLU A 339 11.18 33.48 -3.19
CA GLU A 339 11.97 32.60 -2.34
C GLU A 339 11.49 32.74 -0.88
N VAL A 340 11.13 31.63 -0.25
CA VAL A 340 10.64 31.60 1.14
C VAL A 340 11.61 30.73 1.93
N LYS A 341 12.27 31.29 2.94
CA LYS A 341 13.21 30.57 3.83
C LYS A 341 12.76 30.61 5.28
N CYS A 342 12.19 31.73 5.69
CA CYS A 342 11.76 32.02 7.05
C CYS A 342 10.25 32.16 7.15
N PHE A 343 9.71 32.07 8.37
CA PHE A 343 8.28 32.32 8.61
C PHE A 343 7.87 33.75 8.22
N GLY A 344 8.76 34.74 8.40
CA GLY A 344 8.48 36.11 8.01
C GLY A 344 8.41 36.34 6.50
N ASP A 345 8.83 35.36 5.69
CA ASP A 345 8.66 35.41 4.24
C ASP A 345 7.24 34.99 3.82
N LEU A 346 6.43 34.43 4.73
CA LEU A 346 5.05 34.00 4.47
C LEU A 346 4.08 35.18 4.38
N THR A 347 3.03 35.00 3.59
CA THR A 347 1.85 35.88 3.64
C THR A 347 1.01 35.53 4.85
N PHE A 348 0.19 36.48 5.28
CA PHE A 348 -0.77 36.25 6.35
C PHE A 348 -1.75 35.10 6.02
N GLN A 349 -2.15 34.94 4.75
CA GLN A 349 -3.04 33.86 4.33
C GLN A 349 -2.37 32.48 4.45
N GLU A 350 -1.12 32.34 4.00
CA GLU A 350 -0.33 31.11 4.16
C GLU A 350 -0.13 30.78 5.65
N ALA A 351 0.22 31.77 6.48
CA ALA A 351 0.40 31.60 7.90
C ALA A 351 -0.90 31.22 8.65
N SER A 352 -2.03 31.82 8.27
CA SER A 352 -3.35 31.47 8.82
C SER A 352 -3.73 30.04 8.45
N TYR A 353 -3.59 29.67 7.17
CA TYR A 353 -3.91 28.33 6.70
C TYR A 353 -3.08 27.25 7.41
N ILE A 354 -1.77 27.47 7.56
CA ILE A 354 -0.90 26.59 8.33
C ILE A 354 -1.39 26.48 9.77
N THR A 355 -1.67 27.61 10.42
CA THR A 355 -2.13 27.65 11.82
C THR A 355 -3.45 26.90 12.04
N ASP A 356 -4.37 26.98 11.09
CA ASP A 356 -5.69 26.35 11.17
C ASP A 356 -5.66 24.84 10.92
N LYS A 357 -4.66 24.36 10.17
CA LYS A 357 -4.48 22.95 9.82
C LYS A 357 -3.47 22.21 10.69
N LEU A 358 -2.63 22.92 11.44
CA LEU A 358 -1.71 22.32 12.39
C LEU A 358 -2.46 21.63 13.54
N GLY A 359 -1.99 20.45 13.92
CA GLY A 359 -2.46 19.75 15.12
C GLY A 359 -2.17 20.54 16.40
N PRO A 360 -2.91 20.28 17.50
CA PRO A 360 -2.80 21.07 18.73
C PRO A 360 -1.38 21.05 19.31
N SER A 361 -0.74 19.88 19.37
CA SER A 361 0.64 19.72 19.88
C SER A 361 1.65 20.53 19.07
N SER A 362 1.61 20.38 17.74
CA SER A 362 2.48 21.10 16.81
C SER A 362 2.25 22.63 16.87
N ARG A 363 0.99 23.06 17.00
CA ARG A 363 0.62 24.48 17.11
C ARG A 363 1.13 25.11 18.41
N GLU A 364 1.00 24.40 19.53
CA GLU A 364 1.55 24.85 20.83
C GLU A 364 3.07 24.94 20.81
N LEU A 365 3.73 23.96 20.18
CA LEU A 365 5.19 23.98 20.00
C LEU A 365 5.63 25.18 19.16
N LEU A 366 4.98 25.44 18.02
CA LEU A 366 5.29 26.60 17.18
C LEU A 366 5.12 27.91 17.97
N LYS A 367 4.01 28.02 18.72
CA LYS A 367 3.74 29.19 19.54
C LYS A 367 4.83 29.41 20.60
N SER A 368 5.19 28.37 21.35
CA SER A 368 6.25 28.41 22.36
C SER A 368 7.60 28.82 21.77
N GLU A 369 7.96 28.33 20.59
CA GLU A 369 9.22 28.71 19.93
C GLU A 369 9.23 30.17 19.47
N LEU A 370 8.12 30.68 18.92
CA LEU A 370 8.03 32.06 18.45
C LEU A 370 7.89 33.06 19.62
N GLU A 371 7.31 32.65 20.76
CA GLU A 371 7.20 33.49 21.98
C GLU A 371 8.56 33.72 22.66
N LYS A 372 9.59 32.93 22.34
CA LYS A 372 10.97 33.20 22.81
C LYS A 372 11.49 34.54 22.28
N GLU A 373 10.92 35.09 21.21
CA GLU A 373 11.21 36.45 20.79
C GLU A 373 10.34 37.45 21.59
N PRO A 374 10.92 38.31 22.44
CA PRO A 374 10.17 39.18 23.35
C PRO A 374 9.19 40.14 22.64
N LYS A 375 9.44 40.43 21.35
CA LYS A 375 8.63 41.33 20.51
C LYS A 375 7.32 40.70 20.00
N LEU A 376 7.15 39.39 20.18
CA LEU A 376 6.04 38.61 19.64
C LEU A 376 5.04 38.13 20.71
N SER A 377 5.35 38.33 22.00
CA SER A 377 4.47 37.95 23.11
C SER A 377 3.10 38.64 23.02
N GLY A 378 2.02 37.85 23.07
CA GLY A 378 0.64 38.33 23.08
C GLY A 378 0.01 38.58 21.71
N LYS A 379 0.68 38.24 20.60
CA LYS A 379 0.12 38.31 19.24
C LYS A 379 -0.57 37.00 18.83
N THR A 380 -1.38 37.05 17.77
CA THR A 380 -1.94 35.82 17.19
C THR A 380 -0.83 35.02 16.49
N LEU A 381 -0.95 33.69 16.43
CA LEU A 381 0.11 32.85 15.84
C LEU A 381 0.44 33.21 14.37
N PRO A 382 -0.53 33.52 13.49
CA PRO A 382 -0.22 34.00 12.13
C PRO A 382 0.56 35.33 12.12
N ASP A 383 0.25 36.25 13.04
CA ASP A 383 0.99 37.50 13.19
C ASP A 383 2.42 37.24 13.67
N MET A 384 2.60 36.29 14.59
CA MET A 384 3.93 35.91 15.06
C MET A 384 4.77 35.32 13.92
N MET A 385 4.19 34.42 13.12
CA MET A 385 4.87 33.81 11.97
C MET A 385 5.33 34.87 10.97
N THR A 386 4.42 35.73 10.51
CA THR A 386 4.73 36.77 9.50
C THR A 386 5.71 37.84 10.01
N GLN A 387 5.84 38.01 11.32
CA GLN A 387 6.79 38.95 11.92
C GLN A 387 8.16 38.32 12.25
N SER A 388 8.25 36.99 12.21
CA SER A 388 9.47 36.22 12.51
C SER A 388 10.40 36.13 11.29
N LYS A 389 10.99 37.26 10.90
CA LYS A 389 11.83 37.39 9.68
C LYS A 389 13.06 36.49 9.67
N ASN A 390 13.58 36.12 10.83
CA ASN A 390 14.84 35.37 10.96
C ASN A 390 14.64 33.94 11.45
N TYR A 391 13.40 33.48 11.61
CA TYR A 391 13.14 32.12 12.08
C TYR A 391 12.96 31.19 10.86
N PRO A 392 13.93 30.30 10.57
CA PRO A 392 13.84 29.41 9.41
C PRO A 392 12.72 28.39 9.59
N ILE A 393 11.94 28.15 8.54
CA ILE A 393 10.85 27.15 8.57
C ILE A 393 11.42 25.77 8.98
N ARG A 394 12.59 25.43 8.44
CA ARG A 394 13.31 24.18 8.73
C ARG A 394 13.64 23.97 10.20
N ARG A 395 13.88 25.06 10.94
CA ARG A 395 14.20 24.97 12.37
C ARG A 395 12.99 24.45 13.14
N TYR A 396 11.79 24.92 12.81
CA TYR A 396 10.57 24.43 13.43
C TYR A 396 10.27 22.99 13.01
N THR A 397 10.33 22.68 11.71
CA THR A 397 10.03 21.32 11.25
C THR A 397 10.98 20.30 11.85
N ASN A 398 12.26 20.61 12.06
CA ASN A 398 13.21 19.72 12.75
C ASN A 398 12.86 19.44 14.21
N LEU A 399 12.13 20.33 14.89
CA LEU A 399 11.65 20.10 16.27
C LEU A 399 10.44 19.16 16.31
N ILE A 400 9.74 18.96 15.19
CA ILE A 400 8.61 18.06 15.10
C ILE A 400 9.13 16.62 15.02
N THR A 401 8.99 15.91 16.13
CA THR A 401 9.33 14.49 16.28
C THR A 401 8.08 13.62 16.33
N GLY A 402 8.21 12.35 15.95
CA GLY A 402 7.13 11.37 16.08
C GLY A 402 6.09 11.41 14.95
N GLY A 403 4.90 10.89 15.22
CA GLY A 403 3.88 10.59 14.20
C GLY A 403 3.24 11.82 13.52
N GLU A 404 3.32 13.01 14.11
CA GLU A 404 2.76 14.24 13.52
C GLU A 404 3.65 14.81 12.41
N ARG A 405 4.94 14.45 12.36
CA ARG A 405 5.92 15.03 11.44
C ARG A 405 5.52 14.93 9.96
N PRO A 406 5.14 13.75 9.42
CA PRO A 406 4.80 13.64 8.01
C PRO A 406 3.65 14.57 7.63
N SER A 407 2.62 14.67 8.49
CA SER A 407 1.46 15.54 8.27
C SER A 407 1.85 17.02 8.29
N VAL A 408 2.70 17.44 9.22
CA VAL A 408 3.19 18.83 9.29
C VAL A 408 4.04 19.15 8.07
N VAL A 409 5.03 18.33 7.74
CA VAL A 409 5.92 18.57 6.59
C VAL A 409 5.11 18.60 5.28
N GLN A 410 4.14 17.71 5.13
CA GLN A 410 3.26 17.68 3.96
C GLN A 410 2.36 18.93 3.88
N LEU A 411 1.79 19.38 4.99
CA LEU A 411 1.05 20.65 5.06
C LEU A 411 1.90 21.84 4.58
N PHE A 412 3.13 21.95 5.07
CA PHE A 412 4.04 23.03 4.64
C PHE A 412 4.36 22.93 3.13
N ARG A 413 4.54 21.72 2.60
CA ARG A 413 4.81 21.49 1.17
C ARG A 413 3.59 21.76 0.28
N GLU A 414 2.38 21.57 0.80
CA GLU A 414 1.13 21.91 0.11
C GLU A 414 0.94 23.43 0.04
N VAL A 415 1.27 24.15 1.10
CA VAL A 415 1.20 25.62 1.15
C VAL A 415 2.31 26.26 0.33
N LEU A 416 3.51 25.65 0.31
CA LEU A 416 4.70 26.15 -0.38
C LEU A 416 5.19 25.17 -1.45
N PRO A 417 4.41 24.90 -2.51
CA PRO A 417 4.71 23.84 -3.49
C PRO A 417 5.97 24.13 -4.32
N THR A 418 6.34 25.40 -4.46
CA THR A 418 7.52 25.86 -5.21
C THR A 418 8.81 25.84 -4.38
N GLN A 419 8.74 25.68 -3.06
CA GLN A 419 9.87 25.82 -2.13
C GLN A 419 10.44 24.45 -1.72
N LYS A 420 10.97 23.73 -2.69
CA LYS A 420 11.60 22.42 -2.50
C LYS A 420 12.93 22.59 -1.75
N GLY A 421 13.28 21.67 -0.85
CA GLY A 421 14.56 21.73 -0.13
C GLY A 421 14.59 22.64 1.10
N VAL A 422 13.52 23.41 1.37
CA VAL A 422 13.48 24.38 2.48
C VAL A 422 12.85 23.77 3.74
N ILE A 423 11.82 22.93 3.57
CA ILE A 423 10.96 22.48 4.67
C ILE A 423 11.63 21.35 5.46
N GLY A 424 12.53 20.57 4.85
CA GLY A 424 13.19 19.42 5.47
C GLY A 424 12.54 18.08 5.11
N PRO A 425 13.14 16.97 5.58
CA PRO A 425 12.71 15.61 5.28
C PRO A 425 11.39 15.24 5.99
N LEU A 426 10.59 14.37 5.37
CA LEU A 426 9.39 13.73 5.95
C LEU A 426 9.76 12.85 7.14
N LEU A 427 10.83 12.08 7.01
CA LEU A 427 11.44 11.29 8.07
C LEU A 427 12.15 12.20 9.07
N SER A 428 12.33 11.71 10.30
CA SER A 428 13.07 12.45 11.31
C SER A 428 14.51 12.71 10.84
N PRO A 429 15.07 13.93 11.03
CA PRO A 429 16.44 14.23 10.64
C PRO A 429 17.47 13.35 11.34
N ASP A 430 17.14 12.86 12.54
CA ASP A 430 18.00 12.00 13.37
C ASP A 430 17.92 10.52 12.97
N THR A 431 16.99 10.13 12.09
CA THR A 431 16.90 8.75 11.61
C THR A 431 18.17 8.40 10.84
N PHE A 432 18.79 7.26 11.16
CA PHE A 432 19.93 6.78 10.38
C PHE A 432 19.48 6.27 9.01
N VAL A 433 20.33 6.46 8.00
CA VAL A 433 20.03 6.09 6.60
C VAL A 433 19.81 4.59 6.42
N ARG A 434 20.47 3.76 7.23
CA ARG A 434 20.27 2.30 7.29
C ARG A 434 18.89 1.88 7.84
N ASP A 435 18.20 2.78 8.53
CA ASP A 435 16.91 2.55 9.16
C ASP A 435 15.75 3.13 8.32
N ILE A 436 16.05 3.71 7.16
CA ILE A 436 15.04 4.12 6.18
C ILE A 436 14.34 2.85 5.66
N ARG A 437 13.01 2.84 5.72
CA ARG A 437 12.16 1.78 5.14
C ARG A 437 12.51 1.52 3.68
N TYR A 438 12.48 0.25 3.28
CA TYR A 438 12.86 -0.20 1.95
C TYR A 438 12.07 0.49 0.86
N SER A 439 10.74 0.61 0.97
CA SER A 439 9.90 1.31 0.00
C SER A 439 10.33 2.77 -0.21
N CYS A 440 10.57 3.51 0.88
CA CYS A 440 11.08 4.89 0.83
C CYS A 440 12.48 4.94 0.20
N ARG A 441 13.40 4.09 0.66
CA ARG A 441 14.78 4.04 0.17
C ARG A 441 14.85 3.64 -1.30
N ARG A 442 14.03 2.69 -1.74
CA ARG A 442 13.90 2.28 -3.14
C ARG A 442 13.37 3.40 -4.00
N ASN A 443 12.36 4.15 -3.53
CA ASN A 443 11.85 5.29 -4.27
C ASN A 443 12.94 6.39 -4.41
N LEU A 444 13.63 6.72 -3.33
CA LEU A 444 14.74 7.68 -3.33
C LEU A 444 15.84 7.28 -4.33
N THR A 445 16.35 6.05 -4.18
CA THR A 445 17.47 5.54 -4.99
C THR A 445 17.11 5.36 -6.46
N ARG A 446 15.85 5.01 -6.77
CA ARG A 446 15.35 4.99 -8.15
C ARG A 446 15.36 6.38 -8.78
N ASN A 447 14.95 7.42 -8.04
CA ASN A 447 15.00 8.80 -8.55
C ASN A 447 16.44 9.28 -8.75
N LEU A 448 17.36 8.93 -7.84
CA LEU A 448 18.80 9.22 -7.98
C LEU A 448 19.47 8.49 -9.17
N CYS A 449 18.97 7.31 -9.53
CA CYS A 449 19.46 6.58 -10.70
C CYS A 449 18.85 7.10 -11.99
N ALA A 450 17.63 7.62 -11.96
CA ALA A 450 16.92 8.07 -13.16
C ALA A 450 17.56 9.30 -13.83
N ASP A 451 18.25 10.13 -13.05
CA ASP A 451 18.91 11.36 -13.52
C ASP A 451 20.43 11.33 -13.36
N ASP A 452 21.02 10.15 -13.13
CA ASP A 452 22.45 9.93 -12.85
C ASP A 452 23.02 10.74 -11.67
N SER A 453 22.17 11.34 -10.82
CA SER A 453 22.61 12.13 -9.65
C SER A 453 23.31 11.30 -8.58
N TRP A 454 23.16 9.98 -8.63
CA TRP A 454 23.86 9.06 -7.73
C TRP A 454 25.40 9.20 -7.80
N LYS A 455 25.96 9.60 -8.95
CA LYS A 455 27.41 9.82 -9.12
C LYS A 455 27.88 11.03 -8.32
N ALA A 456 27.19 12.17 -8.48
CA ALA A 456 27.47 13.39 -7.73
C ALA A 456 27.26 13.20 -6.22
N LEU A 457 26.24 12.42 -5.83
CA LEU A 457 26.05 12.00 -4.45
C LEU A 457 27.23 11.16 -3.94
N ALA A 458 27.67 10.15 -4.70
CA ALA A 458 28.78 9.29 -4.32
C ALA A 458 30.09 10.09 -4.11
N GLU A 459 30.40 11.02 -5.02
CA GLU A 459 31.55 11.93 -4.88
C GLU A 459 31.45 12.77 -3.60
N LYS A 460 30.29 13.37 -3.33
CA LYS A 460 30.07 14.20 -2.14
C LYS A 460 30.15 13.40 -0.83
N LEU A 461 29.78 12.11 -0.87
CA LEU A 461 29.90 11.17 0.25
C LEU A 461 31.33 10.63 0.44
N GLY A 462 32.25 11.02 -0.44
CA GLY A 462 33.68 10.70 -0.38
C GLY A 462 34.02 9.32 -0.96
N MET A 463 33.21 8.79 -1.88
CA MET A 463 33.60 7.62 -2.67
C MET A 463 34.62 8.03 -3.73
N ASP A 464 35.62 7.19 -3.94
CA ASP A 464 36.63 7.45 -4.95
C ASP A 464 36.09 7.17 -6.37
N ASN A 465 36.67 7.85 -7.35
CA ASN A 465 36.23 7.76 -8.73
C ASN A 465 36.37 6.34 -9.31
N THR A 466 37.32 5.52 -8.83
CA THR A 466 37.46 4.14 -9.33
C THR A 466 36.30 3.26 -8.86
N THR A 467 35.83 3.43 -7.63
CA THR A 467 34.65 2.74 -7.13
C THR A 467 33.38 3.22 -7.84
N ILE A 468 33.24 4.52 -8.11
CA ILE A 468 32.09 5.06 -8.86
C ILE A 468 32.06 4.46 -10.28
N GLN A 469 33.18 4.45 -10.98
CA GLN A 469 33.29 3.83 -12.31
C GLN A 469 33.04 2.33 -12.27
N TYR A 470 33.46 1.63 -11.21
CA TYR A 470 33.17 0.21 -11.04
C TYR A 470 31.66 -0.05 -10.92
N LEU A 471 30.94 0.78 -10.16
CA LEU A 471 29.48 0.71 -10.00
C LEU A 471 28.73 1.09 -11.28
N ASP A 472 29.28 2.01 -12.07
CA ASP A 472 28.71 2.45 -13.36
C ASP A 472 28.88 1.38 -14.45
N ASN A 473 30.07 0.75 -14.50
CA ASN A 473 30.42 -0.23 -15.53
C ASN A 473 29.80 -1.61 -15.29
N ARG A 474 29.62 -2.02 -14.03
CA ARG A 474 28.80 -3.20 -13.73
C ARG A 474 27.35 -2.77 -13.84
N ARG A 475 26.50 -3.56 -14.48
CA ARG A 475 25.03 -3.40 -14.45
C ARG A 475 24.46 -3.67 -13.05
N VAL A 476 24.95 -2.96 -12.05
CA VAL A 476 24.40 -2.92 -10.70
C VAL A 476 22.98 -2.38 -10.86
N GLU A 477 22.02 -3.11 -10.34
CA GLU A 477 20.60 -2.78 -10.55
C GLU A 477 20.23 -1.42 -9.94
N ASN A 478 20.92 -1.04 -8.87
CA ASN A 478 20.72 0.21 -8.17
C ASN A 478 22.04 0.71 -7.58
N PRO A 479 22.87 1.43 -8.38
CA PRO A 479 24.14 1.97 -7.90
C PRO A 479 23.94 2.98 -6.75
N ALA A 480 22.84 3.74 -6.75
CA ALA A 480 22.51 4.67 -5.66
C ALA A 480 22.31 3.95 -4.32
N ASP A 481 21.66 2.79 -4.30
CA ASP A 481 21.51 2.01 -3.06
C ASP A 481 22.85 1.51 -2.53
N GLU A 482 23.75 1.10 -3.43
CA GLU A 482 25.09 0.63 -3.06
C GLU A 482 25.93 1.77 -2.47
N VAL A 483 25.82 2.98 -3.02
CA VAL A 483 26.44 4.19 -2.45
C VAL A 483 25.94 4.44 -1.03
N LEU A 484 24.62 4.35 -0.81
CA LEU A 484 24.05 4.51 0.53
C LEU A 484 24.50 3.40 1.49
N ARG A 485 24.62 2.14 1.03
CA ARG A 485 25.16 1.01 1.83
C ARG A 485 26.62 1.24 2.25
N HIS A 486 27.43 1.85 1.39
CA HIS A 486 28.80 2.21 1.75
C HIS A 486 28.85 3.38 2.75
N TRP A 487 27.89 4.30 2.67
CA TRP A 487 27.88 5.47 3.53
C TRP A 487 27.23 5.23 4.90
N GLU A 488 26.24 4.34 4.98
CA GLU A 488 25.44 4.13 6.19
C GLU A 488 26.23 3.59 7.40
N VAL A 489 27.46 3.11 7.19
CA VAL A 489 28.38 2.70 8.27
C VAL A 489 29.01 3.88 9.03
N LYS A 490 28.95 5.10 8.49
CA LYS A 490 29.53 6.29 9.10
C LYS A 490 28.62 6.84 10.21
N ALA A 491 29.20 7.35 11.31
CA ALA A 491 28.43 7.80 12.48
C ALA A 491 27.47 8.99 12.20
N TYR A 492 27.73 9.76 11.14
CA TYR A 492 26.92 10.92 10.73
C TYR A 492 25.96 10.63 9.57
N SER A 493 25.72 9.36 9.25
CA SER A 493 24.83 8.97 8.13
C SER A 493 23.35 9.07 8.51
N THR A 494 22.89 10.29 8.78
CA THR A 494 21.49 10.58 9.14
C THR A 494 20.71 11.10 7.93
N VAL A 495 19.38 10.96 7.99
CA VAL A 495 18.46 11.49 6.99
C VAL A 495 18.63 13.01 6.84
N GLY A 496 18.83 13.73 7.94
CA GLY A 496 19.07 15.17 7.92
C GLY A 496 20.30 15.53 7.09
N THR A 497 21.43 14.85 7.34
CA THR A 497 22.67 15.08 6.57
C THR A 497 22.52 14.68 5.11
N LEU A 498 21.81 13.59 4.81
CA LEU A 498 21.54 13.20 3.43
C LEU A 498 20.69 14.24 2.69
N TYR A 499 19.66 14.78 3.37
CA TYR A 499 18.81 15.83 2.84
C TYR A 499 19.62 17.08 2.51
N ASP A 500 20.49 17.53 3.42
CA ASP A 500 21.39 18.67 3.20
C ASP A 500 22.26 18.48 1.97
N ILE A 501 22.88 17.31 1.85
CA ILE A 501 23.73 16.98 0.71
C ILE A 501 22.93 17.02 -0.60
N LEU A 502 21.71 16.50 -0.63
CA LEU A 502 20.87 16.52 -1.83
C LEU A 502 20.42 17.93 -2.20
N VAL A 503 20.15 18.79 -1.22
CA VAL A 503 19.85 20.21 -1.47
C VAL A 503 21.07 20.94 -2.02
N ASP A 504 22.26 20.70 -1.44
CA ASP A 504 23.54 21.26 -1.91
C ASP A 504 23.90 20.80 -3.34
N LEU A 505 23.44 19.61 -3.74
CA LEU A 505 23.59 19.06 -5.10
C LEU A 505 22.51 19.58 -6.07
N GLU A 506 21.72 20.58 -5.68
CA GLU A 506 20.61 21.13 -6.46
C GLU A 506 19.59 20.05 -6.85
N ARG A 507 19.34 19.09 -5.93
CA ARG A 507 18.31 18.04 -6.07
C ARG A 507 17.25 18.13 -4.96
N PRO A 508 16.61 19.30 -4.75
CA PRO A 508 15.64 19.47 -3.68
C PRO A 508 14.37 18.64 -3.86
N LEU A 509 14.02 18.28 -5.11
CA LEU A 509 12.90 17.37 -5.40
C LEU A 509 13.15 15.95 -4.89
N ILE A 510 14.39 15.47 -5.03
CA ILE A 510 14.80 14.15 -4.55
C ILE A 510 14.97 14.20 -3.02
N ALA A 511 15.53 15.29 -2.49
CA ALA A 511 15.64 15.52 -1.05
C ALA A 511 14.27 15.43 -0.37
N ASP A 512 13.23 16.00 -0.97
CA ASP A 512 11.86 15.95 -0.43
C ASP A 512 11.23 14.54 -0.42
N LEU A 513 11.85 13.53 -1.03
CA LEU A 513 11.40 12.13 -0.93
C LEU A 513 11.82 11.45 0.39
N LEU A 514 12.82 12.00 1.06
CA LEU A 514 13.18 11.68 2.45
C LEU A 514 12.15 12.29 3.39
#